data_AF-A0A317X5V3-F1
#
_entry.id   AF-A0A317X5V3-F1
#
_cell.length_a   1.000
_cell.length_b   1.000
_cell.length_c   1.000
_cell.angle_alpha   90.00
_cell.angle_beta   90.00
_cell.angle_gamma   90.00
#
_symmetry.space_group_name_H-M   'P 1'
#
loop_
_entity.id
_entity.type
_entity.pdbx_description
1 polymer ?
#
loop_
_entity_poly.entity_id
_entity_poly.type
_entity_poly.pdbx_seq_one_letter_code
_entity_poly.pdbx_strand_id
1 'polypeptide(L)'
;MAEPSNPTAMPTTASVTMTQTESHQTRPLSRSNTITNTSGLSPSTLQANLLILPARHSTDFHHLCLRNPVACPPPRHHPHLISPAPCIQTPDFDVRTDCPRYRV
;
A
#
# COMPACT_ATOMS: atom_id res chain seq x y z
N MET A 1 -31.88 31.25 41.04
CA MET A 1 -31.09 30.00 41.02
C MET A 1 -30.91 29.64 39.55
N ALA A 2 -29.78 30.03 38.98
CA ALA A 2 -29.46 29.78 37.58
C ALA A 2 -28.60 28.51 37.50
N GLU A 3 -29.10 27.51 36.79
CA GLU A 3 -28.41 26.26 36.50
C GLU A 3 -27.65 26.45 35.17
N PRO A 4 -26.31 26.34 35.13
CA PRO A 4 -25.59 26.43 33.88
C PRO A 4 -25.58 25.09 33.16
N SER A 5 -26.13 25.13 31.95
CA SER A 5 -25.98 24.21 30.82
C SER A 5 -24.64 23.44 30.76
N ASN A 6 -24.72 22.12 30.85
CA ASN A 6 -23.64 21.19 30.54
C ASN A 6 -23.73 20.77 29.05
N PRO A 7 -22.78 21.11 28.17
CA PRO A 7 -22.80 20.59 26.81
C PRO A 7 -22.26 19.16 26.78
N THR A 8 -23.11 18.23 26.36
CA THR A 8 -22.80 16.86 25.96
C THR A 8 -21.53 16.81 25.11
N ALA A 9 -20.43 16.32 25.68
CA ALA A 9 -19.21 16.01 24.94
C ALA A 9 -19.48 14.78 24.06
N MET A 10 -19.40 14.96 22.75
CA MET A 10 -19.32 13.86 21.80
C MET A 10 -18.07 13.00 22.10
N PRO A 11 -18.09 11.68 21.83
CA PRO A 11 -16.87 10.89 21.91
C PRO A 11 -15.89 11.43 20.87
N THR A 12 -14.83 12.08 21.35
CA THR A 12 -13.65 12.43 20.58
C THR A 12 -13.17 11.18 19.85
N THR A 13 -13.32 11.17 18.53
CA THR A 13 -12.66 10.21 17.63
C THR A 13 -11.20 10.13 18.05
N ALA A 14 -10.80 8.99 18.60
CA ALA A 14 -9.41 8.73 18.94
C ALA A 14 -8.60 8.85 17.66
N SER A 15 -7.89 9.98 17.50
CA SER A 15 -6.86 10.14 16.49
C SER A 15 -5.78 9.11 16.79
N VAL A 16 -5.85 7.97 16.11
CA VAL A 16 -4.79 6.97 16.06
C VAL A 16 -3.52 7.72 15.69
N THR A 17 -2.59 7.81 16.64
CA THR A 17 -1.28 8.41 16.41
C THR A 17 -0.59 7.57 15.35
N MET A 18 -0.49 8.10 14.13
CA MET A 18 0.22 7.46 13.03
C MET A 18 1.71 7.48 13.36
N THR A 19 2.17 6.49 14.12
CA THR A 19 3.60 6.22 14.27
C THR A 19 4.12 5.88 12.88
N GLN A 20 4.87 6.81 12.29
CA GLN A 20 5.57 6.57 11.02
C GLN A 20 6.40 5.31 11.20
N THR A 21 6.12 4.29 10.39
CA THR A 21 6.73 2.98 10.49
C THR A 21 7.45 2.68 9.17
N GLU A 22 8.63 2.07 9.25
CA GLU A 22 9.35 1.66 8.05
C GLU A 22 8.50 0.71 7.19
N SER A 23 8.72 0.73 5.87
CA SER A 23 7.95 -0.07 4.92
C SER A 23 7.99 -1.57 5.21
N HIS A 24 9.12 -2.06 5.73
CA HIS A 24 9.25 -3.44 6.20
C HIS A 24 8.29 -3.76 7.35
N GLN A 25 8.12 -2.85 8.31
CA GLN A 25 7.26 -3.07 9.48
C GLN A 25 5.77 -2.94 9.16
N THR A 26 5.42 -2.19 8.11
CA THR A 26 4.02 -2.07 7.64
C THR A 26 3.50 -3.38 7.02
N ARG A 27 4.39 -4.23 6.46
CA ARG A 27 3.99 -5.50 5.83
C ARG A 27 3.48 -6.53 6.85
N PRO A 28 4.16 -6.80 8.00
CA PRO A 28 3.61 -7.61 9.07
C PRO A 28 2.24 -7.16 9.56
N LEU A 29 2.02 -5.84 9.70
CA LEU A 29 0.72 -5.29 10.11
C LEU A 29 -0.39 -5.59 9.08
N SER A 30 -0.03 -5.65 7.80
CA SER A 30 -0.93 -6.10 6.73
C SER A 30 -1.23 -7.59 6.87
N ARG A 31 -0.22 -8.43 7.12
CA ARG A 31 -0.36 -9.88 7.32
C ARG A 31 -1.25 -10.23 8.52
N SER A 32 -1.12 -9.49 9.62
CA SER A 32 -1.95 -9.63 10.83
C SER A 32 -3.31 -8.93 10.70
N ASN A 33 -3.64 -8.41 9.52
CA ASN A 33 -4.92 -7.77 9.20
C ASN A 33 -5.28 -6.61 10.15
N THR A 34 -4.25 -5.95 10.69
CA THR A 34 -4.36 -4.89 11.71
C THR A 34 -4.55 -3.51 11.08
N ILE A 35 -4.13 -3.35 9.82
CA ILE A 35 -4.32 -2.12 9.04
C ILE A 35 -5.22 -2.37 7.85
N THR A 36 -5.98 -1.35 7.45
CA THR A 36 -6.88 -1.40 6.28
C THR A 36 -6.38 -0.55 5.11
N ASN A 37 -5.51 0.42 5.38
CA ASN A 37 -4.89 1.29 4.38
C ASN A 37 -3.40 1.47 4.67
N THR A 38 -2.63 1.81 3.64
CA THR A 38 -1.18 2.04 3.74
C THR A 38 -0.82 3.54 3.77
N SER A 39 -1.81 4.44 3.69
CA SER A 39 -1.60 5.88 3.64
C SER A 39 -1.01 6.39 4.96
N GLY A 40 0.10 7.13 4.87
CA GLY A 40 0.75 7.73 6.04
C GLY A 40 1.59 6.78 6.91
N LEU A 41 1.58 5.47 6.62
CA LEU A 41 2.33 4.49 7.43
C LEU A 41 3.83 4.51 7.14
N SER A 42 4.24 4.57 5.88
CA SER A 42 5.67 4.55 5.50
C SER A 42 6.07 5.75 4.67
N PRO A 43 6.27 6.92 5.30
CA PRO A 43 6.81 8.08 4.60
C PRO A 43 8.22 7.76 4.10
N SER A 44 8.64 8.42 3.02
CA SER A 44 9.92 8.19 2.31
C SER A 44 10.08 6.86 1.55
N THR A 45 9.09 5.95 1.59
CA THR A 45 9.08 4.74 0.76
C THR A 45 8.12 4.92 -0.43
N LEU A 46 8.52 4.40 -1.60
CA LEU A 46 7.64 4.30 -2.76
C LEU A 46 6.49 3.33 -2.49
N GLN A 47 5.25 3.78 -2.71
CA GLN A 47 4.07 2.93 -2.79
C GLN A 47 3.69 2.74 -4.27
N ALA A 48 3.23 1.55 -4.63
CA ALA A 48 2.88 1.21 -6.01
C ALA A 48 1.58 0.42 -6.07
N ASN A 49 0.94 0.47 -7.24
CA ASN A 49 -0.23 -0.34 -7.54
C ASN A 49 0.20 -1.75 -7.98
N LEU A 50 -0.59 -2.75 -7.61
CA LEU A 50 -0.35 -4.15 -7.96
C LEU A 50 -1.48 -4.66 -8.87
N LEU A 51 -1.10 -5.29 -9.98
CA LEU A 51 -2.00 -6.05 -10.86
C LEU A 51 -1.36 -7.39 -11.17
N ILE A 52 -2.11 -8.47 -10.94
CA ILE A 52 -1.69 -9.84 -11.25
C ILE A 52 -2.57 -10.34 -12.38
N LEU A 53 -1.97 -10.81 -13.47
CA LEU A 53 -2.68 -11.32 -14.64
C LEU A 53 -2.08 -12.64 -15.13
N PRO A 54 -2.86 -13.50 -15.81
CA PRO A 54 -2.35 -14.70 -16.45
C PRO A 54 -1.26 -14.38 -17.48
N ALA A 55 -0.22 -15.22 -17.54
CA ALA A 55 0.96 -15.00 -18.39
C ALA A 55 0.62 -14.73 -19.87
N ARG A 56 -0.45 -15.36 -20.39
CA ARG A 56 -0.92 -15.16 -21.77
C ARG A 56 -1.26 -13.71 -22.13
N HIS A 57 -1.63 -12.87 -21.16
CA HIS A 57 -1.96 -11.46 -21.40
C HIS A 57 -0.80 -10.50 -21.07
N SER A 58 0.34 -11.01 -20.61
CA SER A 58 1.47 -10.17 -20.16
C SER A 58 1.98 -9.26 -21.28
N THR A 59 2.09 -9.79 -22.49
CA THR A 59 2.56 -9.03 -23.67
C THR A 59 1.59 -7.92 -24.04
N ASP A 60 0.29 -8.22 -24.10
CA ASP A 60 -0.74 -7.24 -24.44
C ASP A 60 -0.81 -6.11 -23.41
N PHE A 61 -0.72 -6.45 -22.11
CA PHE A 61 -0.69 -5.48 -21.04
C PHE A 61 0.57 -4.60 -21.09
N HIS A 62 1.72 -5.18 -21.44
CA HIS A 62 2.94 -4.40 -21.64
C HIS A 62 2.79 -3.37 -22.77
N HIS A 63 2.21 -3.77 -23.91
CA HIS A 63 1.90 -2.85 -25.01
C HIS A 63 0.89 -1.78 -24.62
N LEU A 64 -0.10 -2.11 -23.77
CA LEU A 64 -1.04 -1.13 -23.22
C LEU A 64 -0.30 -0.03 -22.43
N CYS A 65 0.64 -0.40 -21.56
CA CYS A 65 1.39 0.57 -20.76
C CYS A 65 2.36 1.41 -21.61
N LEU A 66 2.96 0.83 -22.66
CA LEU A 66 3.76 1.60 -23.62
C LEU A 66 2.92 2.65 -24.38
N ARG A 67 1.66 2.34 -24.70
CA ARG A 67 0.72 3.28 -25.34
C ARG A 67 0.18 4.35 -24.38
N ASN A 68 0.19 4.08 -23.08
CA ASN A 68 -0.43 4.94 -22.05
C ASN A 68 0.55 5.24 -20.88
N PRO A 69 1.71 5.87 -21.13
CA PRO A 69 2.78 5.97 -20.14
C PRO A 69 2.45 6.84 -18.91
N VAL A 70 1.49 7.76 -19.02
CA VAL A 70 1.05 8.60 -17.90
C VAL A 70 0.14 7.84 -16.94
N ALA A 71 -0.77 7.01 -17.47
CA ALA A 71 -1.75 6.28 -16.67
C ALA A 71 -1.22 4.93 -16.17
N CYS A 72 -0.53 4.18 -17.04
CA CYS A 72 0.20 2.98 -16.67
C CYS A 72 1.68 3.19 -17.03
N PRO A 73 2.51 3.63 -16.07
CA PRO A 73 3.95 3.67 -16.28
C PRO A 73 4.41 2.27 -16.68
N PRO A 74 5.08 2.09 -17.83
CA PRO A 74 5.54 0.78 -18.25
C PRO A 74 6.43 0.19 -17.16
N PRO A 75 6.37 -1.14 -16.94
CA PRO A 75 7.27 -1.78 -15.99
C PRO A 75 8.69 -1.43 -16.42
N ARG A 76 9.42 -0.75 -15.53
CA ARG A 76 10.80 -0.29 -15.80
C ARG A 76 11.79 -1.47 -15.86
N HIS A 77 11.35 -2.69 -15.54
CA HIS A 77 12.22 -3.81 -15.19
C HIS A 77 11.71 -5.12 -15.79
N HIS A 78 12.63 -6.08 -15.95
CA HIS A 78 12.32 -7.41 -16.47
C HIS A 78 11.30 -8.14 -15.56
N PRO A 79 10.38 -8.94 -16.11
CA PRO A 79 9.37 -9.67 -15.33
C PRO A 79 9.97 -10.64 -14.30
N HIS A 80 11.24 -11.02 -14.46
CA HIS A 80 11.97 -11.91 -13.57
C HIS A 80 12.95 -11.19 -12.64
N LEU A 81 13.09 -9.87 -12.73
CA LEU A 81 14.07 -9.10 -11.95
C LEU A 81 13.42 -7.84 -11.36
N ILE A 82 13.49 -7.70 -10.04
CA ILE A 82 13.23 -6.43 -9.38
C ILE A 82 14.45 -5.55 -9.64
N SER A 83 14.26 -4.44 -10.35
CA SER A 83 15.28 -3.41 -10.50
C SER A 83 14.72 -2.06 -9.98
N PRO A 84 15.56 -1.16 -9.46
CA PRO A 84 16.88 -1.50 -8.95
C PRO A 84 16.75 -2.58 -7.87
N ALA A 85 17.70 -3.51 -7.86
CA ALA A 85 17.75 -4.64 -6.94
C ALA A 85 17.61 -4.31 -5.43
N PRO A 86 17.84 -3.06 -4.93
CA PRO A 86 17.64 -2.74 -3.52
C PRO A 86 16.24 -2.22 -3.16
N CYS A 87 15.25 -2.19 -4.06
CA CYS A 87 13.90 -1.69 -3.69
C CYS A 87 13.21 -2.55 -2.63
N ILE A 88 13.44 -3.86 -2.65
CA ILE A 88 12.92 -4.80 -1.67
C ILE A 88 14.07 -5.74 -1.28
N GLN A 89 14.76 -5.41 -0.20
CA GLN A 89 15.92 -6.18 0.27
C GLN A 89 15.55 -7.27 1.26
N THR A 90 14.29 -7.29 1.71
CA THR A 90 13.86 -8.17 2.78
C THR A 90 13.47 -9.53 2.17
N PRO A 91 14.10 -10.63 2.61
CA PRO A 91 13.85 -11.97 2.04
C PRO A 91 12.46 -12.50 2.38
N ASP A 92 11.76 -11.83 3.28
CA ASP A 92 10.43 -12.19 3.76
C ASP A 92 9.30 -11.60 2.90
N PHE A 93 9.60 -10.82 1.86
CA PHE A 93 8.57 -10.16 1.04
C PHE A 93 7.71 -11.19 0.30
N ASP A 94 6.41 -11.15 0.55
CA ASP A 94 5.43 -11.99 -0.15
C ASP A 94 4.25 -11.15 -0.64
N VAL A 95 4.17 -11.01 -1.97
CA VAL A 95 3.12 -10.26 -2.65
C VAL A 95 1.71 -10.81 -2.41
N ARG A 96 1.56 -12.01 -1.86
CA ARG A 96 0.27 -12.64 -1.55
C ARG A 96 -0.30 -12.20 -0.19
N THR A 97 0.54 -11.69 0.70
CA THR A 97 0.15 -11.39 2.09
C THR A 97 0.49 -9.97 2.53
N ASP A 98 1.37 -9.29 1.80
CA ASP A 98 1.94 -8.01 2.24
C ASP A 98 1.07 -6.80 1.87
N CYS A 99 -0.03 -7.01 1.15
CA CYS A 99 -1.04 -5.99 0.93
C CYS A 99 -2.23 -6.17 1.90
N PRO A 100 -2.75 -5.10 2.51
CA PRO A 100 -3.88 -5.18 3.43
C PRO A 100 -5.17 -5.77 2.83
N ARG A 101 -5.37 -5.61 1.52
CA ARG A 101 -6.57 -6.04 0.82
C ARG A 101 -6.29 -6.26 -0.67
N TYR A 102 -6.84 -7.35 -1.22
CA TYR A 102 -6.83 -7.65 -2.64
C TYR A 102 -8.24 -7.49 -3.23
N ARG A 103 -8.28 -7.11 -4.51
CA ARG A 103 -9.50 -7.17 -5.32
C ARG A 103 -9.30 -8.28 -6.35
N VAL A 104 -9.92 -9.42 -6.07
CA VAL A 104 -9.94 -10.61 -6.95
C VAL A 104 -11.18 -10.56 -7.83
#